data_AF-A0A3M1E6K0-F1
#
_entry.id   AF-A0A3M1E6K0-F1
#
_cell.length_a   1.000
_cell.length_b   1.000
_cell.length_c   1.000
_cell.angle_alpha   90.00
_cell.angle_beta   90.00
_cell.angle_gamma   90.00
#
_symmetry.space_group_name_H-M   'P 1'
#
loop_
_entity.id
_entity.type
_entity.pdbx_description
1 polymer ?
#
loop_
_entity_poly.entity_id
_entity_poly.type
_entity_poly.pdbx_seq_one_letter_code
_entity_poly.pdbx_strand_id
1 'polypeptide(L)' 'YLDILARLRERTTLPLAAYHVSGEYAMVKAAARQGWLDERACMTESLLAIARAGADIIFTYAALDYARWWREEVA' A
#
# COMPACT_ATOMS: atom_id res chain seq x y z
N TYR A 1 -3.78 -5.17 -8.87
CA TYR A 1 -3.25 -6.39 -9.52
C TYR A 1 -2.43 -7.24 -8.55
N LEU A 2 -2.97 -7.51 -7.35
CA LEU A 2 -2.24 -8.28 -6.32
C LEU A 2 -2.12 -9.75 -6.69
N ASP A 3 -3.07 -10.28 -7.45
CA ASP A 3 -3.08 -11.61 -8.02
C ASP A 3 -1.90 -11.86 -8.97
N ILE A 4 -1.58 -10.88 -9.83
CA ILE A 4 -0.44 -10.96 -10.74
C ILE A 4 0.88 -10.91 -9.96
N LEU A 5 0.97 -10.04 -8.96
CA LEU A 5 2.14 -9.92 -8.10
C LEU A 5 2.41 -11.23 -7.33
N ALA A 6 1.37 -11.85 -6.76
CA ALA A 6 1.48 -13.13 -6.06
C ALA A 6 1.94 -14.26 -7.00
N ARG A 7 1.35 -14.37 -8.20
CA ARG A 7 1.76 -15.34 -9.22
C ARG A 7 3.20 -15.12 -9.69
N LEU A 8 3.68 -13.89 -9.69
CA LEU A 8 5.07 -13.56 -10.03
C LEU A 8 6.01 -13.96 -8.89
N ARG A 9 5.65 -13.69 -7.63
CA ARG A 9 6.42 -14.04 -6.43
C ARG A 9 6.71 -15.53 -6.34
N GLU A 10 5.76 -16.38 -6.76
CA GLU A 10 5.92 -17.84 -6.82
C GLU A 10 6.92 -18.31 -7.90
N ARG A 11 7.25 -17.46 -8.88
CA ARG A 11 8.03 -17.82 -10.08
C ARG A 11 9.43 -17.21 -10.12
N THR A 12 9.77 -16.35 -9.16
CA THR A 12 11.08 -15.70 -9.12
C THR A 12 11.55 -15.53 -7.70
N THR A 13 12.87 -15.54 -7.51
CA THR A 13 13.53 -15.17 -6.25
C THR A 13 14.04 -13.72 -6.27
N LEU A 14 13.96 -13.05 -7.43
CA LEU A 14 14.40 -11.67 -7.57
C LEU A 14 13.53 -10.70 -6.74
N PRO A 15 14.06 -9.52 -6.37
CA PRO A 15 13.27 -8.48 -5.71
C PRO A 15 12.11 -8.02 -6.60
N LEU A 16 10.91 -7.93 -6.02
CA LEU A 16 9.71 -7.43 -6.68
C LEU A 16 9.32 -6.07 -6.16
N ALA A 17 9.13 -5.12 -7.07
CA ALA A 17 8.60 -3.81 -6.76
C ALA A 17 7.16 -3.69 -7.28
N ALA A 18 6.28 -3.08 -6.48
CA ALA A 18 4.93 -2.73 -6.87
C ALA A 18 4.72 -1.21 -6.73
N TYR A 19 3.89 -0.64 -7.61
CA TYR A 19 3.53 0.77 -7.54
C TYR A 19 2.06 0.88 -7.10
N HIS A 20 1.83 1.45 -5.93
CA HIS A 20 0.54 1.99 -5.53
C HIS A 20 0.31 3.33 -6.25
N VAL A 21 -0.45 3.26 -7.36
CA VAL A 21 -0.46 4.33 -8.36
C VAL A 21 -1.28 5.54 -7.91
N SER A 22 -1.13 6.65 -8.65
CA SER A 22 -1.76 7.92 -8.32
C SER A 22 -3.28 7.84 -8.18
N GLY A 23 -3.95 7.06 -9.04
CA GLY A 23 -5.39 6.84 -8.98
C GLY A 23 -5.83 6.13 -7.69
N GLU A 24 -5.12 5.07 -7.30
CA GLU A 24 -5.42 4.31 -6.06
C GLU A 24 -5.24 5.19 -4.82
N TYR A 25 -4.14 5.96 -4.75
CA TYR A 25 -3.92 6.95 -3.70
C TYR A 25 -5.02 8.03 -3.66
N ALA A 26 -5.36 8.60 -4.82
CA ALA A 26 -6.38 9.64 -4.92
C ALA A 26 -7.77 9.12 -4.52
N MET A 27 -8.09 7.86 -4.82
CA MET A 27 -9.34 7.21 -4.42
C MET A 27 -9.48 7.17 -2.90
N VAL A 28 -8.46 6.68 -2.17
CA VAL A 28 -8.50 6.64 -0.70
C VAL A 28 -8.62 8.05 -0.12
N LYS A 29 -7.80 9.00 -0.59
CA LYS A 29 -7.85 10.39 -0.11
C LYS A 29 -9.19 11.07 -0.43
N ALA A 30 -9.83 10.77 -1.55
CA ALA A 30 -11.14 11.31 -1.89
C ALA A 30 -12.23 10.73 -0.98
N ALA A 31 -12.26 9.41 -0.80
CA ALA A 31 -13.24 8.75 0.05
C ALA A 31 -13.11 9.18 1.52
N ALA A 32 -11.88 9.30 2.04
CA ALA A 32 -11.61 9.80 3.38
C ALA A 32 -12.12 11.25 3.58
N ARG A 33 -11.88 12.15 2.63
CA ARG A 33 -12.37 13.53 2.68
C ARG A 33 -13.89 13.63 2.74
N GLN A 34 -14.60 12.65 2.19
CA GLN A 34 -16.06 12.56 2.25
C GLN A 34 -16.56 11.82 3.50
N GLY A 35 -15.66 11.37 4.38
CA GLY A 35 -16.01 10.61 5.58
C GLY A 35 -16.50 9.20 5.31
N TRP A 36 -16.25 8.65 4.11
CA TRP A 36 -16.72 7.30 3.73
C TRP A 36 -15.85 6.18 4.32
N LEU A 37 -14.60 6.49 4.65
CA LEU A 37 -13.65 5.55 5.24
C LEU A 37 -12.65 6.25 6.14
N ASP A 38 -12.00 5.47 7.00
CA ASP A 38 -10.83 5.92 7.75
C ASP A 38 -9.59 5.87 6.86
N GLU A 39 -8.97 7.04 6.67
CA GLU A 39 -7.83 7.18 5.75
C GLU A 39 -6.64 6.32 6.17
N ARG A 40 -6.27 6.37 7.46
CA ARG A 40 -5.08 5.72 7.99
C ARG A 40 -5.21 4.22 7.89
N ALA A 41 -6.35 3.68 8.31
CA ALA A 41 -6.64 2.25 8.27
C ALA A 41 -6.65 1.72 6.83
N CYS A 42 -7.42 2.35 5.93
CA CYS A 42 -7.53 1.86 4.56
C CYS A 42 -6.23 2.00 3.76
N MET A 43 -5.50 3.10 3.93
CA MET A 43 -4.21 3.30 3.26
C MET A 43 -3.17 2.27 3.78
N THR A 44 -3.11 2.05 5.09
CA THR A 44 -2.23 1.05 5.71
C THR A 44 -2.57 -0.36 5.23
N GLU A 45 -3.85 -0.73 5.22
CA GLU A 45 -4.29 -2.04 4.73
C GLU A 45 -3.92 -2.26 3.27
N SER A 46 -4.04 -1.22 2.43
CA SER A 46 -3.68 -1.29 1.01
C SER A 46 -2.18 -1.56 0.82
N LEU A 47 -1.32 -0.87 1.58
CA LEU A 47 0.14 -1.09 1.53
C LEU A 47 0.53 -2.46 2.07
N LEU A 48 -0.09 -2.90 3.18
CA LEU A 48 0.13 -4.24 3.74
C LEU A 48 -0.35 -5.35 2.78
N ALA A 49 -1.44 -5.13 2.05
CA ALA A 49 -1.93 -6.06 1.05
C ALA A 49 -0.95 -6.21 -0.13
N ILE A 50 -0.30 -5.11 -0.55
CA ILE A 50 0.76 -5.12 -1.57
C ILE A 50 1.99 -5.89 -1.07
N ALA A 51 2.44 -5.62 0.16
CA ALA A 51 3.56 -6.35 0.76
C ALA A 51 3.25 -7.85 0.90
N ARG A 52 2.05 -8.20 1.39
CA ARG A 52 1.58 -9.59 1.52
C ARG A 52 1.53 -10.31 0.18
N ALA A 53 1.16 -9.62 -0.90
CA ALA A 53 1.14 -10.21 -2.24
C ALA A 53 2.53 -10.53 -2.79
N GLY A 54 3.61 -10.13 -2.10
CA GLY A 54 4.97 -10.52 -2.42
C GLY A 54 5.86 -9.39 -2.94
N ALA A 55 5.45 -8.12 -2.81
CA ALA A 55 6.34 -7.00 -3.09
C ALA A 55 7.37 -6.83 -1.96
N ASP A 56 8.64 -6.76 -2.35
CA ASP A 56 9.74 -6.39 -1.48
C ASP A 56 9.88 -4.85 -1.39
N ILE A 57 9.46 -4.14 -2.44
CA ILE A 57 9.53 -2.68 -2.54
C ILE A 57 8.16 -2.14 -2.98
N ILE A 58 7.70 -1.06 -2.33
CA ILE A 58 6.46 -0.38 -2.71
C ILE A 58 6.75 1.08 -3.03
N PHE A 59 6.52 1.47 -4.29
CA PHE A 59 6.43 2.88 -4.67
C PHE A 59 5.04 3.40 -4.33
N THR A 60 4.96 4.50 -3.57
CA THR A 60 3.67 5.05 -3.15
C THR A 60 3.79 6.53 -2.77
N TYR A 61 2.76 7.30 -3.10
CA TYR A 61 2.62 8.70 -2.64
C TYR A 61 2.34 8.79 -1.13
N ALA A 62 1.84 7.72 -0.52
CA ALA A 62 1.52 7.66 0.92
C ALA A 62 2.74 7.33 1.81
N ALA A 63 3.95 7.26 1.26
CA ALA A 63 5.13 6.77 1.99
C ALA A 63 5.41 7.60 3.26
N LEU A 64 5.33 8.93 3.17
CA LEU A 64 5.56 9.81 4.30
C LEU A 64 4.43 9.75 5.33
N ASP A 65 3.19 9.63 4.89
CA ASP A 65 2.03 9.50 5.78
C ASP A 65 2.11 8.19 6.56
N TYR A 66 2.35 7.07 5.86
CA TYR A 66 2.52 5.75 6.47
C TYR A 66 3.68 5.71 7.47
N ALA A 67 4.83 6.30 7.12
CA ALA A 67 5.98 6.36 8.03
C ALA A 67 5.70 7.17 9.31
N ARG A 68 4.81 8.18 9.26
CA ARG A 68 4.38 8.91 10.46
C ARG A 68 3.49 8.04 11.32
N TRP A 69 2.44 7.46 10.75
CA TRP A 69 1.50 6.59 11.47
C TRP A 69 2.22 5.40 12.12
N TRP A 70 3.13 4.77 11.40
CA TRP A 70 3.93 3.66 11.92
C TRP A 70 4.73 4.05 13.17
N ARG A 71 5.35 5.23 13.19
CA ARG A 71 6.09 5.71 14.37
C ARG A 71 5.18 5.97 15.56
N GLU A 72 3.95 6.41 15.35
CA GLU A 72 2.98 6.63 16.42
C GLU A 72 2.46 5.32 17.04
N GLU A 73 2.47 4.22 16.28
CA GLU A 73 2.06 2.89 16.76
C GLU A 73 3.16 2.15 17.53
N VAL A 74 4.42 2.37 17.17
CA VAL A 74 5.58 1.68 17.75
C VAL A 74 6.24 2.45 18.90
N ALA A 75 5.96 3.76 19.03
CA ALA A 75 6.38 4.59 20.15
C ALA A 75 5.44 4.41 21.36
#